data_AF-A0A9J6PDY5-F1
#
_entry.id   AF-A0A9J6PDY5-F1
#
_cell.length_a   1.000
_cell.length_b   1.000
_cell.length_c   1.000
_cell.angle_alpha   90.00
_cell.angle_beta   90.00
_cell.angle_gamma   90.00
#
_symmetry.space_group_name_H-M   'P 1'
#
loop_
_entity.id
_entity.type
_entity.pdbx_description
1 polymer ?
#
loop_
_entity_poly.entity_id
_entity_poly.type
_entity_poly.pdbx_seq_one_letter_code
_entity_poly.pdbx_strand_id
1 'polypeptide(L)'
;MFLAATIAVLVALALTLVRLFAGPSLYDRVLALNSVGTKTVLLIGLVGFLTERPEFLDIALLYALINFAGTFVILKFFRYRAVGDMAHQSMDTLSADTPRDPRGEDRR
;
A
#
# COMPACT_ATOMS: atom_id res chain seq x y z
N MET A 1 20.24 2.22 27.19
CA MET A 1 19.29 1.19 26.69
C MET A 1 18.54 1.68 25.44
N PHE A 2 17.87 2.84 25.48
CA PHE A 2 17.15 3.39 24.31
C PHE A 2 18.04 3.63 23.08
N LEU A 3 19.29 4.09 23.27
CA LEU A 3 20.22 4.29 22.15
C LEU A 3 20.49 2.99 21.36
N ALA A 4 20.68 1.87 22.06
CA ALA A 4 20.89 0.56 21.42
C ALA A 4 19.64 0.11 20.64
N ALA A 5 18.45 0.36 21.19
CA ALA A 5 17.20 0.09 20.51
C ALA A 5 17.03 0.98 19.27
N THR A 6 17.44 2.26 19.32
CA THR A 6 17.40 3.17 18.15
C THR A 6 18.29 2.66 17.04
N ILE A 7 19.52 2.26 17.36
CA ILE A 7 20.46 1.68 16.39
C ILE A 7 19.90 0.39 15.80
N ALA A 8 19.34 -0.51 16.62
CA ALA A 8 18.72 -1.75 16.14
C ALA A 8 17.55 -1.48 15.18
N VAL A 9 16.69 -0.50 15.49
CA VAL A 9 15.59 -0.08 14.62
C VAL A 9 16.11 0.53 13.31
N LEU A 10 17.17 1.33 13.35
CA LEU A 10 17.80 1.89 12.14
C LEU A 10 18.36 0.80 11.22
N VAL A 11 19.04 -0.20 11.79
CA VAL A 11 19.54 -1.36 11.02
C VAL A 11 18.37 -2.14 10.42
N ALA A 12 17.33 -2.43 11.22
CA ALA A 12 16.14 -3.10 10.74
C ALA A 12 15.43 -2.30 9.63
N LEU A 13 15.40 -0.96 9.74
CA LEU A 13 14.81 -0.06 8.75
C LEU A 13 15.58 -0.13 7.44
N ALA A 14 16.92 -0.06 7.49
CA ALA A 14 17.79 -0.19 6.33
C ALA A 14 17.56 -1.53 5.60
N LEU A 15 17.51 -2.65 6.34
CA LEU A 15 17.23 -3.96 5.77
C LEU A 15 15.85 -4.02 5.10
N THR A 16 14.82 -3.44 5.72
CA THR A 16 13.48 -3.40 5.12
C THR A 16 13.39 -2.50 3.90
N LEU A 17 14.16 -1.41 3.84
CA LEU A 17 14.23 -0.55 2.66
C LEU A 17 14.87 -1.30 1.48
N VAL A 18 15.95 -2.05 1.73
CA VAL A 18 16.56 -2.91 0.69
C VAL A 18 15.52 -3.90 0.16
N ARG A 19 14.73 -4.54 1.04
CA ARG A 19 13.67 -5.48 0.63
C ARG A 19 12.51 -4.79 -0.09
N LEU A 20 12.17 -3.55 0.27
CA LEU A 20 11.13 -2.76 -0.38
C LEU A 20 11.45 -2.50 -1.85
N PHE A 21 12.71 -2.14 -2.16
CA PHE A 21 13.14 -1.88 -3.53
C PHE A 21 13.45 -3.16 -4.32
N ALA A 22 14.04 -4.17 -3.67
CA ALA A 22 14.38 -5.45 -4.30
C ALA A 22 13.21 -6.44 -4.42
N GLY A 23 12.03 -6.11 -3.87
CA GLY A 23 10.85 -6.98 -3.87
C GLY A 23 10.35 -7.31 -5.28
N PRO A 24 10.25 -8.60 -5.66
CA PRO A 24 9.81 -9.02 -6.99
C PRO A 24 8.28 -8.89 -7.18
N SER A 25 7.50 -9.11 -6.12
CA SER A 25 6.04 -9.04 -6.17
C SER A 25 5.49 -7.72 -5.61
N LEU A 26 4.32 -7.30 -6.10
CA LEU A 26 3.60 -6.14 -5.54
C LEU A 26 3.25 -6.37 -4.06
N TYR A 27 2.92 -7.61 -3.70
CA TYR A 27 2.58 -7.97 -2.32
C TYR A 27 3.78 -7.83 -1.38
N ASP A 28 4.97 -8.29 -1.80
CA ASP A 28 6.21 -8.10 -1.02
C ASP A 28 6.53 -6.62 -0.81
N ARG A 29 6.30 -5.79 -1.83
CA ARG A 29 6.50 -4.34 -1.73
C ARG A 29 5.51 -3.69 -0.76
N VAL A 30 4.22 -4.06 -0.82
CA VAL A 30 3.20 -3.54 0.11
C VAL A 30 3.48 -3.98 1.54
N LEU A 31 3.88 -5.24 1.74
CA LEU A 31 4.26 -5.77 3.06
C LEU A 31 5.51 -5.10 3.61
N ALA A 32 6.52 -4.88 2.76
CA ALA A 32 7.73 -4.17 3.12
C ALA A 32 7.44 -2.68 3.44
N LEU A 33 6.54 -2.03 2.70
CA LEU A 33 6.14 -0.65 2.96
C LEU A 33 5.47 -0.51 4.33
N ASN A 34 4.56 -1.42 4.68
CA ASN A 34 3.93 -1.45 5.99
C ASN A 34 4.97 -1.67 7.11
N SER A 35 5.92 -2.57 6.87
CA SER A 35 7.04 -2.85 7.78
C SER A 35 8.03 -1.69 7.94
N VAL A 36 8.17 -0.82 6.93
CA VAL A 36 8.95 0.42 7.00
C VAL A 36 8.20 1.43 7.87
N GLY A 37 6.91 1.63 7.62
CA GLY A 37 6.09 2.57 8.39
C GLY A 37 6.04 2.28 9.89
N THR A 38 5.93 1.00 10.28
CA THR A 38 5.99 0.61 11.71
C THR A 38 7.33 0.90 12.37
N LYS A 39 8.45 0.73 11.65
CA LYS A 39 9.79 1.08 12.16
C LYS A 39 9.97 2.59 12.27
N THR A 40 9.41 3.36 11.36
CA THR A 40 9.42 4.84 11.44
C THR A 40 8.68 5.31 12.69
N VAL A 41 7.51 4.74 13.00
CA VAL A 41 6.76 5.03 14.24
C VAL A 41 7.59 4.73 15.49
N LEU A 42 8.23 3.56 15.53
CA LEU A 42 9.11 3.18 16.63
C LEU A 42 10.29 4.15 16.76
N LEU A 43 10.86 4.60 15.64
CA LEU A 43 11.96 5.55 15.63
C LEU A 43 11.54 6.92 16.20
N ILE A 44 10.36 7.44 15.81
CA ILE A 44 9.82 8.69 16.36
C ILE A 44 9.62 8.56 17.87
N GLY A 45 9.03 7.45 18.34
CA GLY A 45 8.85 7.20 19.76
C GLY A 45 10.17 7.13 20.53
N LEU A 46 11.15 6.36 20.03
CA LEU A 46 12.46 6.24 20.67
C LEU A 46 13.23 7.56 20.71
N VAL A 47 13.17 8.37 19.65
CA VAL A 47 13.77 9.70 19.62
C VAL A 47 13.09 10.62 20.64
N GLY A 48 11.78 10.51 20.80
CA GLY A 48 11.02 11.20 21.85
C GLY A 48 11.53 10.89 23.26
N PHE A 49 11.74 9.60 23.56
CA PHE A 49 12.32 9.18 24.84
C PHE A 49 13.78 9.62 25.02
N LEU A 50 14.58 9.63 23.95
CA LEU A 50 15.97 10.10 24.00
C LEU A 50 16.09 11.62 24.21
N THR A 51 15.09 12.38 23.75
CA THR A 51 15.05 13.84 23.89
C THR A 51 14.29 14.31 25.13
N GLU A 52 13.83 13.38 25.96
CA GLU A 52 13.01 13.63 27.17
C GLU A 52 11.74 14.45 26.89
N ARG A 53 11.25 14.41 25.64
CA ARG A 53 10.06 15.14 25.21
C ARG A 53 8.93 14.15 24.92
N PRO A 54 7.96 14.00 25.83
CA PRO A 54 6.86 13.03 25.65
C PRO A 54 5.92 13.41 24.50
N GLU A 55 5.94 14.67 24.05
CA GLU A 55 5.16 15.18 22.91
C GLU A 55 5.39 14.40 21.60
N PHE A 56 6.57 13.78 21.44
CA PHE A 56 6.87 12.94 20.28
C PHE A 56 6.06 11.64 20.27
N LEU A 57 5.54 11.19 21.41
CA LEU A 57 4.68 10.02 21.48
C LEU A 57 3.36 10.27 20.76
N ASP A 58 2.79 11.46 20.92
CA ASP A 58 1.55 11.84 20.23
C ASP A 58 1.75 11.87 18.71
N ILE A 59 2.89 12.40 18.27
CA ILE A 59 3.31 12.37 16.86
C ILE A 59 3.47 10.91 16.40
N ALA A 60 4.14 10.05 17.17
CA ALA A 60 4.32 8.64 16.82
C ALA A 60 2.98 7.91 16.66
N LEU A 61 2.02 8.14 17.57
CA LEU A 61 0.68 7.56 17.51
C LEU A 61 -0.10 8.06 16.28
N LEU A 62 -0.01 9.36 15.97
CA LEU A 62 -0.60 9.91 14.74
C LEU A 62 -0.02 9.25 13.49
N TYR A 63 1.31 9.13 13.40
CA TYR A 63 1.96 8.46 12.28
C TYR A 63 1.60 6.98 12.19
N ALA A 64 1.39 6.30 13.33
CA ALA A 64 0.95 4.91 13.36
C ALA A 64 -0.44 4.77 12.73
N LEU A 65 -1.36 5.66 13.07
CA LEU A 65 -2.71 5.66 12.53
C LEU A 65 -2.71 5.96 11.03
N ILE A 66 -1.91 6.94 10.58
CA ILE A 66 -1.77 7.28 9.16
C ILE A 66 -1.18 6.11 8.37
N ASN A 67 -0.13 5.46 8.88
CA ASN A 67 0.50 4.31 8.21
C ASN A 67 -0.47 3.12 8.08
N PHE A 68 -1.23 2.85 9.15
CA PHE A 68 -2.25 1.82 9.14
C PHE A 68 -3.36 2.12 8.12
N ALA A 69 -3.94 3.32 8.18
CA ALA A 69 -4.97 3.77 7.25
C ALA A 69 -4.49 3.78 5.79
N GLY A 70 -3.26 4.24 5.53
CA GLY A 70 -2.66 4.25 4.20
C GLY A 70 -2.57 2.86 3.57
N THR A 71 -2.26 1.84 4.37
CA THR A 71 -2.25 0.44 3.90
C THR A 71 -3.65 -0.01 3.48
N PHE A 72 -4.70 0.33 4.23
CA PHE A 72 -6.09 0.03 3.84
C PHE A 72 -6.50 0.72 2.55
N VAL A 73 -6.11 1.98 2.35
CA VAL A 73 -6.40 2.73 1.12
C VAL A 73 -5.78 2.03 -0.09
N ILE A 74 -4.53 1.60 0.02
CA ILE A 74 -3.82 0.86 -1.03
C ILE A 74 -4.54 -0.47 -1.34
N LEU A 75 -4.88 -1.25 -0.31
CA LEU A 75 -5.62 -2.51 -0.47
C LEU A 75 -6.98 -2.29 -1.14
N LYS A 76 -7.70 -1.25 -0.70
CA LYS A 76 -8.99 -0.87 -1.30
C LYS A 76 -8.80 -0.52 -2.77
N PHE A 77 -7.83 0.33 -3.09
CA PHE A 77 -7.55 0.74 -4.46
C PHE A 77 -7.30 -0.44 -5.41
N PHE A 78 -6.49 -1.42 -5.00
CA PHE A 78 -6.26 -2.62 -5.81
C PHE A 78 -7.54 -3.44 -6.02
N ARG A 79 -8.37 -3.57 -4.98
CA ARG A 79 -9.65 -4.29 -5.09
C ARG A 79 -10.63 -3.61 -6.07
N TYR A 80 -10.75 -2.28 -6.02
CA TYR A 80 -11.66 -1.56 -6.91
C TYR A 80 -11.19 -1.59 -8.37
N ARG A 81 -9.87 -1.54 -8.62
CA ARG A 81 -9.33 -1.71 -9.98
C ARG A 81 -9.68 -3.09 -10.57
N ALA A 82 -9.48 -4.15 -9.79
CA ALA A 82 -9.81 -5.51 -10.24
C ALA A 82 -11.29 -5.67 -10.65
N VAL A 83 -12.21 -4.99 -9.97
CA VAL A 83 -13.65 -5.02 -10.32
C VAL A 83 -13.94 -4.22 -11.59
N GLY A 84 -13.30 -3.06 -11.76
CA GLY A 84 -13.43 -2.25 -12.98
C GLY A 84 -12.98 -2.99 -14.23
N ASP A 85 -11.86 -3.71 -14.15
CA ASP A 85 -11.32 -4.48 -15.28
C ASP A 85 -12.28 -5.61 -15.72
N MET A 86 -12.94 -6.30 -14.78
CA MET A 86 -13.93 -7.33 -15.09
C MET A 86 -15.21 -6.76 -15.74
N ALA A 87 -15.62 -5.55 -15.36
CA ALA A 87 -16.79 -4.90 -15.96
C ALA A 87 -16.56 -4.54 -17.43
N HIS A 88 -15.36 -4.05 -17.77
CA HIS A 88 -14.98 -3.80 -19.17
C HIS A 88 -14.92 -5.09 -19.99
N GLN A 89 -14.33 -6.15 -19.42
CA GLN A 89 -14.19 -7.42 -20.13
C GLN A 89 -15.55 -8.08 -20.43
N SER A 90 -16.53 -7.97 -19.54
CA SER A 90 -17.88 -8.49 -19.78
C SER A 90 -18.67 -7.71 -20.84
N MET A 91 -18.52 -6.39 -20.90
CA MET A 91 -19.14 -5.57 -21.95
C MET A 91 -18.54 -5.85 -23.35
N ASP A 92 -17.23 -6.05 -23.44
CA ASP A 92 -16.57 -6.42 -24.70
C ASP A 92 -17.05 -7.80 -25.21
N THR A 93 -17.20 -8.77 -24.32
CA THR A 93 -17.73 -10.09 -24.70
C THR A 93 -19.20 -10.04 -25.13
N LEU A 94 -20.04 -9.23 -24.48
CA LEU A 94 -21.45 -9.09 -24.86
C LEU A 94 -21.63 -8.35 -26.20
N SER A 95 -20.74 -7.41 -26.49
CA SER A 95 -20.71 -6.68 -27.77
C SER A 95 -20.21 -7.56 -28.92
N ALA A 96 -19.24 -8.45 -28.65
CA ALA A 96 -18.73 -9.40 -29.64
C ALA A 96 -19.75 -10.46 -30.04
N ASP A 97 -20.64 -10.84 -29.12
CA ASP A 97 -21.66 -11.88 -29.34
C ASP A 97 -23.03 -11.29 -29.78
N THR A 98 -23.10 -9.98 -30.06
CA THR A 98 -24.28 -9.38 -30.68
C THR A 98 -24.43 -9.95 -32.09
N PRO A 99 -25.50 -10.71 -32.40
CA PRO A 99 -25.72 -11.21 -33.74
C PRO A 99 -25.78 -10.02 -34.69
N ARG A 100 -24.88 -9.97 -35.69
CA ARG A 100 -25.00 -8.98 -36.77
C ARG A 100 -26.36 -9.18 -37.43
N ASP A 101 -27.29 -8.26 -37.17
CA ASP A 101 -28.62 -8.29 -37.77
C ASP A 101 -28.47 -8.24 -39.30
N PRO A 102 -28.78 -9.34 -40.02
CA PRO A 102 -28.63 -9.38 -41.47
C PRO A 102 -29.68 -8.52 -42.20
N ARG A 103 -30.67 -7.96 -41.48
CA ARG A 103 -31.84 -7.30 -42.09
C ARG A 103 -31.65 -5.82 -42.38
N GLY A 104 -30.43 -5.28 -42.21
CA GLY A 104 -30.15 -3.85 -42.35
C GLY A 104 -29.59 -3.40 -43.70
N GLU A 105 -29.11 -4.31 -44.55
CA GLU A 105 -28.32 -3.93 -45.75
C GLU A 105 -29.13 -3.84 -47.05
N ASP A 106 -30.37 -4.34 -47.06
CA ASP A 106 -31.20 -4.45 -48.28
C ASP A 106 -32.25 -3.32 -48.44
N ARG A 107 -32.03 -2.18 -47.78
CA ARG A 107 -32.94 -1.01 -47.83
C ARG A 107 -32.27 0.30 -48.27
N ARG A 108 -31.22 0.24 -49.09
CA ARG A 108 -30.66 1.41 -49.77
C ARG A 108 -30.60 1.20 -51.27
#